data_AF-I8XRK1-F1
#
_entry.id   AF-I8XRK1-F1
#
_cell.length_a   1.000
_cell.length_b   1.000
_cell.length_c   1.000
_cell.angle_alpha   90.00
_cell.angle_beta   90.00
_cell.angle_gamma   90.00
#
_symmetry.space_group_name_H-M   'P 1'
#
loop_
_entity.id
_entity.type
_entity.pdbx_description
1 polymer ?
#
loop_
_entity_poly.entity_id
_entity_poly.type
_entity_poly.pdbx_seq_one_letter_code
_entity_poly.pdbx_strand_id
1 'polypeptide(L)'
;MKTPFLLLLVLTSQLAFSQGIKMVSNEQIPIMESEDGCLPIMSPTGDYLILAGNDTQGLKKYDLATKKLTTLTTEKAVGVQISSDGSTVVYRSKNYEGKLRYTSLKSIQLETGEKEELIKNTRDLEGVNVKQGTVLAVNKGKMVSKRVSGEKLESIPVVPSIKDGQLYITEKGKTRLLSPAGTNVNYLWPSVSPDGKKLLYYVMDQGQAYVSNSDGTNPVSLGILRAPKWMGNDWVVGMVDYDNGEVVTSSEIVGVAADGTQRTVLTDDSVIALYPSASADASKIVYTTNDGKVFLMKIETNK
;
A
#
# COMPACT_ATOMS: atom_id res chain seq x y z
N MET A 1 70.89 -15.93 -18.16
CA MET A 1 69.51 -15.88 -18.69
C MET A 1 68.59 -15.47 -17.54
N LYS A 2 67.99 -14.27 -17.61
CA LYS A 2 67.08 -13.76 -16.58
C LYS A 2 65.65 -13.88 -17.12
N THR A 3 64.84 -14.73 -16.52
CA THR A 3 63.40 -14.85 -16.80
C THR A 3 62.66 -13.71 -16.09
N PRO A 4 61.80 -12.93 -16.76
CA PRO A 4 60.94 -11.98 -16.07
C PRO A 4 59.69 -12.74 -15.58
N PHE A 5 59.39 -12.64 -14.29
CA PHE A 5 58.13 -13.12 -13.73
C PHE A 5 57.10 -12.00 -13.90
N LEU A 6 56.12 -12.23 -14.77
CA LEU A 6 55.03 -11.30 -15.07
C LEU A 6 54.05 -11.31 -13.87
N LEU A 7 53.96 -10.22 -13.13
CA LEU A 7 52.99 -10.05 -12.06
C LEU A 7 51.60 -9.83 -12.69
N LEU A 8 50.72 -10.83 -12.62
CA LEU A 8 49.34 -10.73 -13.09
C LEU A 8 48.53 -9.93 -12.05
N LEU A 9 48.24 -8.67 -12.36
CA LEU A 9 47.37 -7.81 -11.56
C LEU A 9 45.92 -8.26 -11.74
N VAL A 10 45.39 -9.05 -10.80
CA VAL A 10 43.97 -9.40 -10.75
C VAL A 10 43.19 -8.20 -10.24
N LEU A 11 42.64 -7.39 -11.16
CA LEU A 11 41.59 -6.43 -10.82
C LEU A 11 40.33 -7.21 -10.47
N THR A 12 40.08 -7.38 -9.16
CA THR A 12 38.76 -7.77 -8.66
C THR A 12 37.83 -6.56 -8.81
N SER A 13 37.06 -6.52 -9.89
CA SER A 13 35.93 -5.59 -9.99
C SER A 13 34.89 -6.00 -8.94
N GLN A 14 34.90 -5.34 -7.79
CA GLN A 14 33.76 -5.39 -6.89
C GLN A 14 32.60 -4.68 -7.59
N LEU A 15 31.70 -5.46 -8.17
CA LEU A 15 30.37 -4.99 -8.51
C LEU A 15 29.66 -4.68 -7.19
N ALA A 16 29.85 -3.47 -6.69
CA ALA A 16 28.99 -2.93 -5.64
C ALA A 16 27.61 -2.77 -6.26
N PHE A 17 26.72 -3.75 -6.05
CA PHE A 17 25.30 -3.54 -6.24
C PHE A 17 24.90 -2.41 -5.29
N SER A 18 24.74 -1.20 -5.81
CA SER A 18 24.17 -0.11 -5.04
C SER A 18 22.76 -0.54 -4.64
N GLN A 19 22.55 -0.80 -3.36
CA GLN A 19 21.20 -1.00 -2.83
C GLN A 19 20.49 0.36 -2.94
N GLY A 20 19.46 0.45 -3.77
CA GLY A 20 18.73 1.72 -3.95
C GLY A 20 17.94 2.16 -2.73
N ILE A 21 17.76 1.26 -1.77
CA ILE A 21 17.20 1.53 -0.45
C ILE A 21 18.22 1.09 0.59
N LYS A 22 18.53 1.96 1.54
CA LYS A 22 19.36 1.68 2.71
C LYS A 22 18.48 1.75 3.96
N MET A 23 18.46 0.67 4.74
CA MET A 23 17.79 0.65 6.04
C MET A 23 18.64 1.38 7.09
N VAL A 24 18.03 2.32 7.81
CA VAL A 24 18.68 3.17 8.82
C VAL A 24 18.37 2.67 10.23
N SER A 25 17.11 2.35 10.51
CA SER A 25 16.71 1.67 11.75
C SER A 25 15.46 0.85 11.52
N ASN A 26 15.25 -0.15 12.38
CA ASN A 26 14.06 -0.99 12.38
C ASN A 26 13.67 -1.30 13.83
N GLU A 27 12.60 -0.68 14.31
CA GLU A 27 12.24 -0.66 15.73
C GLU A 27 10.80 -1.14 15.93
N GLN A 28 10.57 -2.00 16.92
CA GLN A 28 9.22 -2.39 17.29
C GLN A 28 8.49 -1.21 17.94
N ILE A 29 7.26 -0.94 17.51
CA ILE A 29 6.39 0.05 18.12
C ILE A 29 5.75 -0.57 19.37
N PRO A 30 5.86 0.06 20.55
CA PRO A 30 5.31 -0.47 21.80
C PRO A 30 3.80 -0.22 21.88
N ILE A 31 3.03 -0.92 21.05
CA ILE A 31 1.58 -0.98 21.14
C ILE A 31 1.28 -2.03 22.21
N MET A 32 0.88 -1.58 23.42
CA MET A 32 0.52 -2.48 24.51
C MET A 32 -0.64 -3.39 24.06
N GLU A 33 -0.40 -4.69 24.17
CA GLU A 33 -1.28 -5.83 23.89
C GLU A 33 -2.65 -5.46 23.29
N SER A 34 -2.73 -5.45 21.95
CA SER A 34 -3.92 -6.02 21.34
C SER A 34 -3.62 -7.50 21.17
N GLU A 35 -4.23 -8.35 22.00
CA GLU A 35 -4.09 -9.82 21.98
C GLU A 35 -4.31 -10.42 20.58
N ASP A 36 -4.97 -9.67 19.68
CA ASP A 36 -5.28 -10.06 18.32
C ASP A 36 -4.65 -9.05 17.34
N GLY A 37 -3.47 -9.32 16.75
CA GLY A 37 -2.69 -8.45 15.82
C GLY A 37 -3.41 -7.40 14.92
N CYS A 38 -2.63 -6.53 14.26
CA CYS A 38 -3.22 -5.43 13.49
C CYS A 38 -2.51 -5.15 12.17
N LEU A 39 -3.24 -4.60 11.20
CA LEU A 39 -2.70 -4.12 9.94
C LEU A 39 -2.28 -2.65 10.09
N PRO A 40 -0.98 -2.33 10.07
CA PRO A 40 -0.50 -0.97 10.17
C PRO A 40 -0.54 -0.27 8.81
N ILE A 41 -0.99 0.98 8.82
CA ILE A 41 -1.07 1.83 7.63
C ILE A 41 -0.38 3.14 7.96
N MET A 42 0.78 3.35 7.33
CA MET A 42 1.55 4.58 7.50
C MET A 42 0.80 5.76 6.90
N SER A 43 0.76 6.88 7.64
CA SER A 43 0.29 8.16 7.09
C SER A 43 1.19 8.63 5.94
N PRO A 44 0.65 9.28 4.89
CA PRO A 44 1.48 9.85 3.83
C PRO A 44 2.53 10.84 4.35
N THR A 45 2.21 11.57 5.42
CA THR A 45 3.07 12.52 6.16
C THR A 45 4.15 11.84 7.01
N GLY A 46 4.00 10.56 7.34
CA GLY A 46 4.99 9.77 8.08
C GLY A 46 5.10 10.12 9.57
N ASP A 47 4.06 10.72 10.16
CA ASP A 47 3.99 11.21 11.54
C ASP A 47 3.06 10.38 12.45
N TYR A 48 2.12 9.63 11.86
CA TYR A 48 1.30 8.67 12.56
C TYR A 48 1.01 7.43 11.70
N LEU A 49 0.38 6.43 12.31
CA LEU A 49 -0.14 5.25 11.63
C LEU A 49 -1.56 4.92 12.07
N ILE A 50 -2.34 4.34 11.16
CA ILE A 50 -3.64 3.75 11.46
C ILE A 50 -3.44 2.25 11.65
N LEU A 51 -3.95 1.73 12.76
CA LEU A 51 -4.02 0.31 13.06
C LEU A 51 -5.44 -0.16 12.80
N ALA A 52 -5.62 -1.04 11.82
CA ALA A 52 -6.86 -1.80 11.67
C ALA A 52 -6.74 -3.10 12.47
N GLY A 53 -7.63 -3.32 13.42
CA GLY A 53 -7.58 -4.51 14.28
C GLY A 53 -7.81 -5.81 13.51
N ASN A 54 -7.45 -6.94 14.12
CA ASN A 54 -7.75 -8.28 13.62
C ASN A 54 -9.22 -8.43 13.22
N ASP A 55 -9.47 -9.27 12.21
CA ASP A 55 -10.78 -9.43 11.58
C ASP A 55 -11.45 -8.12 11.17
N THR A 56 -10.64 -7.10 10.90
CA THR A 56 -11.06 -5.78 10.44
C THR A 56 -11.81 -4.97 11.50
N GLN A 57 -11.61 -5.28 12.78
CA GLN A 57 -12.35 -4.67 13.90
C GLN A 57 -11.75 -3.34 14.35
N GLY A 58 -12.50 -2.25 14.10
CA GLY A 58 -12.14 -0.91 14.56
C GLY A 58 -10.89 -0.33 13.89
N LEU A 59 -10.69 0.97 14.12
CA LEU A 59 -9.48 1.69 13.72
C LEU A 59 -8.96 2.48 14.92
N LYS A 60 -7.65 2.38 15.14
CA LYS A 60 -6.93 3.22 16.11
C LYS A 60 -5.85 4.03 15.39
N LYS A 61 -5.64 5.27 15.80
CA LYS A 61 -4.50 6.11 15.39
C LYS A 61 -3.40 5.99 16.44
N TYR A 62 -2.18 5.68 16.02
CA TYR A 62 -0.99 5.77 16.86
C TYR A 62 -0.10 6.91 16.36
N ASP A 63 0.10 7.91 17.22
CA ASP A 63 0.91 9.08 16.93
C ASP A 63 2.39 8.79 17.25
N LEU A 64 3.30 8.97 16.29
CA LEU A 64 4.70 8.56 16.46
C LEU A 64 5.48 9.46 17.42
N ALA A 65 5.12 10.75 17.50
CA ALA A 65 5.82 11.70 18.35
C ALA A 65 5.42 11.53 19.82
N THR A 66 4.11 11.45 20.08
CA THR A 66 3.56 11.37 21.43
C THR A 66 3.42 9.94 21.93
N LYS A 67 3.55 8.94 21.06
CA LYS A 67 3.31 7.52 21.32
C LYS A 67 1.87 7.23 21.79
N LYS A 68 0.94 8.14 21.52
CA LYS A 68 -0.44 8.06 21.98
C LYS A 68 -1.29 7.23 21.01
N LEU A 69 -2.03 6.28 21.56
CA LEU A 69 -3.04 5.50 20.84
C LEU A 69 -4.43 6.11 21.06
N THR A 70 -5.17 6.37 19.98
CA THR A 70 -6.52 6.95 20.01
C THR A 70 -7.48 6.12 19.17
N THR A 71 -8.60 5.68 19.74
CA THR A 71 -9.66 4.97 19.00
C THR A 71 -10.40 5.93 18.07
N LEU A 72 -10.42 5.66 16.77
CA LEU A 72 -11.17 6.44 15.78
C LEU A 72 -12.58 5.86 15.58
N THR A 73 -12.69 4.53 15.51
CA THR A 73 -13.96 3.84 15.36
C THR A 73 -13.87 2.42 15.89
N THR A 74 -15.00 1.87 16.32
CA THR A 74 -15.16 0.46 16.70
C THR A 74 -15.87 -0.36 15.63
N GLU A 75 -16.28 0.26 14.51
CA GLU A 75 -16.91 -0.42 13.39
C GLU A 75 -15.94 -1.36 12.65
N LYS A 76 -16.48 -2.37 11.95
CA LYS A 76 -15.69 -3.19 11.03
C LYS A 76 -15.25 -2.35 9.83
N ALA A 77 -13.95 -2.13 9.67
CA ALA A 77 -13.36 -1.22 8.71
C ALA A 77 -12.36 -1.93 7.80
N VAL A 78 -12.55 -1.82 6.48
CA VAL A 78 -11.65 -2.38 5.46
C VAL A 78 -11.29 -1.38 4.39
N GLY A 79 -10.23 -1.68 3.63
CA GLY A 79 -9.79 -0.84 2.51
C GLY A 79 -9.53 0.60 2.94
N VAL A 80 -8.89 0.75 4.11
CA VAL A 80 -8.59 2.02 4.75
C VAL A 80 -7.58 2.79 3.88
N GLN A 81 -7.85 4.06 3.67
CA GLN A 81 -6.99 5.00 2.94
C GLN A 81 -6.88 6.30 3.75
N ILE A 82 -5.78 7.00 3.56
CA ILE A 82 -5.48 8.26 4.24
C ILE A 82 -5.28 9.32 3.16
N SER A 83 -5.85 10.51 3.36
CA SER A 83 -5.62 11.64 2.45
C SER A 83 -4.15 12.04 2.43
N SER A 84 -3.68 12.59 1.31
CA SER A 84 -2.26 12.94 1.13
C SER A 84 -1.72 13.97 2.14
N ASP A 85 -2.60 14.80 2.70
CA ASP A 85 -2.29 15.76 3.78
C ASP A 85 -2.34 15.13 5.19
N GLY A 86 -2.67 13.84 5.31
CA GLY A 86 -2.76 13.13 6.58
C GLY A 86 -3.96 13.54 7.44
N SER A 87 -4.92 14.31 6.92
CA SER A 87 -5.98 14.89 7.75
C SER A 87 -7.25 14.04 7.82
N THR A 88 -7.48 13.15 6.84
CA THR A 88 -8.71 12.36 6.72
C THR A 88 -8.40 10.87 6.57
N VAL A 89 -9.12 10.03 7.32
CA VAL A 89 -9.17 8.58 7.13
C VAL A 89 -10.46 8.20 6.43
N VAL A 90 -10.37 7.41 5.36
CA VAL A 90 -11.52 6.88 4.61
C VAL A 90 -11.51 5.37 4.69
N TYR A 91 -12.66 4.76 4.96
CA TYR A 91 -12.76 3.31 5.10
C TYR A 91 -14.11 2.80 4.62
N ARG A 92 -14.12 1.52 4.23
CA ARG A 92 -15.33 0.78 3.91
C ARG A 92 -15.86 0.12 5.17
N SER A 93 -17.12 0.36 5.51
CA SER A 93 -17.81 -0.28 6.62
C SER A 93 -18.63 -1.47 6.11
N LYS A 94 -18.48 -2.65 6.72
CA LYS A 94 -19.20 -3.86 6.31
C LYS A 94 -20.51 -4.00 7.09
N ASN A 95 -21.63 -4.06 6.37
CA ASN A 95 -22.96 -4.27 6.94
C ASN A 95 -23.61 -5.52 6.33
N TYR A 96 -24.50 -6.18 7.07
CA TYR A 96 -25.25 -7.33 6.60
C TYR A 96 -26.74 -7.10 6.76
N GLU A 97 -27.49 -7.32 5.69
CA GLU A 97 -28.95 -7.31 5.70
C GLU A 97 -29.41 -8.70 5.25
N GLY A 98 -29.88 -9.51 6.20
CA GLY A 98 -30.09 -10.95 5.99
C GLY A 98 -28.77 -11.66 5.62
N LYS A 99 -28.76 -12.37 4.48
CA LYS A 99 -27.58 -13.08 3.96
C LYS A 99 -26.73 -12.24 2.99
N LEU A 100 -27.10 -10.99 2.75
CA LEU A 100 -26.44 -10.13 1.78
C LEU A 100 -25.46 -9.18 2.48
N ARG A 101 -24.22 -9.15 1.96
CA ARG A 101 -23.20 -8.19 2.39
C ARG A 101 -23.36 -6.87 1.65
N TYR A 102 -23.44 -5.79 2.40
CA TYR A 102 -23.41 -4.41 1.93
C TYR A 102 -22.17 -3.70 2.43
N THR A 103 -21.81 -2.62 1.77
CA THR A 103 -20.69 -1.78 2.15
C THR A 103 -21.11 -0.32 2.06
N SER A 104 -20.81 0.46 3.09
CA SER A 104 -20.85 1.92 3.03
C SER A 104 -19.43 2.48 3.01
N LEU A 105 -19.27 3.69 2.47
CA LEU A 105 -18.01 4.43 2.49
C LEU A 105 -18.12 5.55 3.51
N LYS A 106 -17.20 5.61 4.46
CA LYS A 106 -17.18 6.61 5.52
C LYS A 106 -15.83 7.31 5.60
N SER A 107 -15.84 8.54 6.10
CA SER A 107 -14.63 9.31 6.43
C SER A 107 -14.62 9.74 7.89
N ILE A 108 -13.42 9.96 8.41
CA ILE A 108 -13.16 10.53 9.73
C ILE A 108 -12.12 11.65 9.55
N GLN A 109 -12.47 12.88 9.92
CA GLN A 109 -11.52 13.97 10.01
C GLN A 109 -10.74 13.87 11.32
N LEU A 110 -9.42 13.79 11.25
CA LEU A 110 -8.58 13.42 12.41
C LEU A 110 -8.45 14.53 13.46
N GLU A 111 -8.56 15.79 13.05
CA GLU A 111 -8.47 16.93 13.97
C GLU A 111 -9.76 17.09 14.78
N THR A 112 -10.92 17.03 14.11
CA THR A 112 -12.23 17.30 14.72
C THR A 112 -12.91 16.03 15.25
N GLY A 113 -12.51 14.86 14.77
CA GLY A 113 -13.21 13.60 14.99
C GLY A 113 -14.52 13.47 14.22
N GLU A 114 -14.84 14.43 13.34
CA GLU A 114 -16.07 14.43 12.55
C GLU A 114 -16.13 13.20 11.64
N LYS A 115 -17.27 12.53 11.64
CA LYS A 115 -17.53 11.34 10.83
C LYS A 115 -18.60 11.63 9.81
N GLU A 116 -18.38 11.18 8.58
CA GLU A 116 -19.34 11.36 7.51
C GLU A 116 -19.56 10.05 6.75
N GLU A 117 -20.82 9.76 6.40
CA GLU A 117 -21.16 8.70 5.45
C GLU A 117 -21.18 9.28 4.03
N LEU A 118 -20.19 8.89 3.23
CA LEU A 118 -19.99 9.38 1.87
C LEU A 118 -20.82 8.61 0.84
N ILE A 119 -20.97 7.30 1.07
CA ILE A 119 -21.80 6.42 0.24
C ILE A 119 -22.56 5.49 1.18
N LYS A 120 -23.89 5.49 1.07
CA LYS A 120 -24.79 4.59 1.80
C LYS A 120 -24.55 3.13 1.40
N ASN A 121 -25.14 2.19 2.15
CA ASN A 121 -25.08 0.76 1.85
C ASN A 121 -25.30 0.46 0.36
N THR A 122 -24.29 -0.15 -0.25
CA THR A 122 -24.28 -0.59 -1.65
C THR A 122 -23.55 -1.92 -1.78
N ARG A 123 -23.82 -2.67 -2.84
CA ARG A 123 -23.10 -3.90 -3.18
C ARG A 123 -22.07 -3.69 -4.29
N ASP A 124 -22.03 -2.49 -4.86
CA ASP A 124 -21.29 -2.15 -6.07
C ASP A 124 -20.28 -1.00 -5.83
N LEU A 125 -19.68 -0.94 -4.64
CA LEU A 125 -18.58 0.00 -4.35
C LEU A 125 -17.26 -0.59 -4.85
N GLU A 126 -16.88 -0.22 -6.07
CA GLU A 126 -15.82 -0.86 -6.86
C GLU A 126 -14.43 -0.27 -6.57
N GLY A 127 -14.30 1.07 -6.56
CA GLY A 127 -13.03 1.78 -6.44
C GLY A 127 -13.10 2.91 -5.43
N VAL A 128 -12.00 3.19 -4.73
CA VAL A 128 -11.85 4.35 -3.83
C VAL A 128 -10.43 4.87 -3.96
N ASN A 129 -10.28 6.18 -4.07
CA ASN A 129 -9.02 6.91 -3.99
C ASN A 129 -9.24 8.18 -3.15
N VAL A 130 -8.20 8.66 -2.46
CA VAL A 130 -8.27 9.88 -1.65
C VAL A 130 -7.06 10.76 -1.97
N LYS A 131 -7.29 12.02 -2.34
CA LYS A 131 -6.23 12.99 -2.67
C LYS A 131 -6.57 14.37 -2.11
N GLN A 132 -5.64 15.01 -1.41
CA GLN A 132 -5.80 16.37 -0.81
C GLN A 132 -7.19 16.60 -0.16
N GLY A 133 -7.65 15.68 0.68
CA GLY A 133 -8.96 15.79 1.35
C GLY A 133 -10.20 15.56 0.46
N THR A 134 -10.02 15.16 -0.80
CA THR A 134 -11.10 14.78 -1.71
C THR A 134 -11.15 13.26 -1.88
N VAL A 135 -12.32 12.70 -1.59
CA VAL A 135 -12.63 11.28 -1.78
C VAL A 135 -13.24 11.07 -3.16
N LEU A 136 -12.68 10.13 -3.90
CA LEU A 136 -13.15 9.71 -5.21
C LEU A 136 -13.56 8.24 -5.12
N ALA A 137 -14.80 7.93 -5.43
CA ALA A 137 -15.32 6.58 -5.30
C ALA A 137 -16.07 6.17 -6.56
N VAL A 138 -15.91 4.92 -6.98
CA VAL A 138 -16.65 4.34 -8.10
C VAL A 138 -17.75 3.46 -7.51
N ASN A 139 -19.00 3.88 -7.67
CA ASN A 139 -20.17 3.17 -7.19
C ASN A 139 -21.13 2.93 -8.36
N LYS A 140 -21.50 1.66 -8.59
CA LYS A 140 -22.31 1.24 -9.75
C LYS A 140 -21.71 1.74 -11.07
N GLY A 141 -20.40 1.59 -11.23
CA GLY A 141 -19.64 2.05 -12.39
C GLY A 141 -19.54 3.57 -12.59
N LYS A 142 -20.04 4.41 -11.67
CA LYS A 142 -19.99 5.88 -11.77
C LYS A 142 -19.08 6.48 -10.70
N MET A 143 -18.29 7.47 -11.09
CA MET A 143 -17.48 8.24 -10.14
C MET A 143 -18.36 9.20 -9.33
N VAL A 144 -18.21 9.15 -8.02
CA VAL A 144 -18.66 10.14 -7.04
C VAL A 144 -17.42 10.83 -6.49
N SER A 145 -17.43 12.15 -6.48
CA SER A 145 -16.36 12.97 -5.90
C SER A 145 -16.95 13.80 -4.76
N LYS A 146 -16.29 13.77 -3.61
CA LYS A 146 -16.68 14.55 -2.44
C LYS A 146 -15.45 15.08 -1.73
N ARG A 147 -15.38 16.41 -1.61
CA ARG A 147 -14.37 17.07 -0.80
C ARG A 147 -14.85 17.08 0.65
N VAL A 148 -14.05 16.47 1.53
CA VAL A 148 -14.34 16.36 2.98
C VAL A 148 -13.41 17.23 3.81
N SER A 149 -12.26 17.62 3.27
CA SER A 149 -11.32 18.55 3.89
C SER A 149 -10.47 19.23 2.81
N GLY A 150 -9.66 20.21 3.21
CA GLY A 150 -8.64 20.82 2.37
C GLY A 150 -9.13 21.60 1.15
N GLU A 151 -8.21 21.85 0.23
CA GLU A 151 -8.44 22.61 -0.99
C GLU A 151 -9.10 21.77 -2.09
N LYS A 152 -9.61 22.45 -3.12
CA LYS A 152 -10.14 21.78 -4.30
C LYS A 152 -8.98 21.19 -5.11
N LEU A 153 -9.13 19.94 -5.55
CA LEU A 153 -8.18 19.33 -6.48
C LEU A 153 -8.04 20.15 -7.77
N GLU A 154 -6.80 20.42 -8.16
CA GLU A 154 -6.47 20.99 -9.48
C GLU A 154 -6.82 20.01 -10.61
N SER A 155 -6.60 18.71 -10.38
CA SER A 155 -6.93 17.64 -11.31
C SER A 155 -7.45 16.41 -10.56
N ILE A 156 -8.48 15.77 -11.14
CA ILE A 156 -9.04 14.54 -10.61
C ILE A 156 -8.14 13.38 -11.07
N PRO A 157 -7.41 12.68 -10.17
CA PRO A 157 -6.65 11.51 -10.54
C PRO A 157 -7.57 10.38 -11.00
N VAL A 158 -7.00 9.43 -11.73
CA VAL A 158 -7.70 8.19 -12.06
C VAL A 158 -8.06 7.41 -10.80
N VAL A 159 -9.14 6.65 -10.85
CA VAL A 159 -9.54 5.72 -9.79
C VAL A 159 -9.55 4.32 -10.37
N PRO A 160 -8.61 3.45 -9.98
CA PRO A 160 -8.67 2.07 -10.38
C PRO A 160 -9.69 1.31 -9.53
N SER A 161 -10.28 0.29 -10.12
CA SER A 161 -11.22 -0.61 -9.43
C SER A 161 -11.08 -2.03 -9.94
N ILE A 162 -11.48 -2.99 -9.12
CA ILE A 162 -11.63 -4.39 -9.53
C ILE A 162 -13.11 -4.74 -9.57
N LYS A 163 -13.55 -5.35 -10.67
CA LYS A 163 -14.88 -5.93 -10.81
C LYS A 163 -14.79 -7.26 -11.54
N ASP A 164 -15.33 -8.31 -10.92
CA ASP A 164 -15.30 -9.68 -11.45
C ASP A 164 -13.89 -10.15 -11.83
N GLY A 165 -12.92 -9.84 -10.97
CA GLY A 165 -11.50 -10.18 -11.16
C GLY A 165 -10.76 -9.27 -12.16
N GLN A 166 -11.46 -8.39 -12.87
CA GLN A 166 -10.89 -7.54 -13.92
C GLN A 166 -10.53 -6.14 -13.43
N LEU A 167 -9.45 -5.59 -13.98
CA LEU A 167 -8.97 -4.25 -13.66
C LEU A 167 -9.66 -3.22 -14.54
N TYR A 168 -10.34 -2.27 -13.90
CA TYR A 168 -10.96 -1.12 -14.52
C TYR A 168 -10.25 0.16 -14.11
N ILE A 169 -10.35 1.17 -14.96
CA ILE A 169 -9.88 2.52 -14.66
C ILE A 169 -11.00 3.52 -14.90
N THR A 170 -11.20 4.42 -13.93
CA THR A 170 -12.16 5.51 -14.05
C THR A 170 -11.44 6.83 -14.16
N GLU A 171 -11.63 7.52 -15.28
CA GLU A 171 -11.02 8.82 -15.58
C GLU A 171 -12.12 9.76 -16.09
N LYS A 172 -12.16 11.00 -15.57
CA LYS A 172 -13.14 12.04 -15.99
C LYS A 172 -14.60 11.52 -15.99
N GLY A 173 -14.94 10.70 -14.99
CA GLY A 173 -16.26 10.12 -14.81
C GLY A 173 -16.60 8.94 -15.74
N LYS A 174 -15.68 8.50 -16.60
CA LYS A 174 -15.87 7.34 -17.48
C LYS A 174 -15.06 6.16 -16.97
N THR A 175 -15.75 5.04 -16.78
CA THR A 175 -15.15 3.76 -16.38
C THR A 175 -14.91 2.91 -17.63
N ARG A 176 -13.70 2.38 -17.80
CA ARG A 176 -13.37 1.45 -18.88
C ARG A 176 -12.60 0.24 -18.35
N LEU A 177 -12.80 -0.90 -19.00
CA LEU A 177 -11.97 -2.08 -18.78
C LEU A 177 -10.52 -1.74 -19.18
N LEU A 178 -9.57 -2.14 -18.35
CA LEU A 178 -8.15 -1.92 -18.58
C LEU A 178 -7.38 -3.23 -18.76
N SER A 179 -7.45 -4.14 -17.78
CA SER A 179 -6.87 -5.50 -17.77
C SER A 179 -5.67 -5.71 -18.72
N PRO A 180 -4.49 -5.09 -18.44
CA PRO A 180 -3.37 -5.01 -19.38
C PRO A 180 -2.69 -6.36 -19.68
N ALA A 181 -2.83 -7.35 -18.79
CA ALA A 181 -2.37 -8.72 -18.99
C ALA A 181 -3.45 -9.65 -19.60
N GLY A 182 -4.54 -9.09 -20.13
CA GLY A 182 -5.67 -9.83 -20.69
C GLY A 182 -6.81 -10.08 -19.71
N THR A 183 -7.93 -10.59 -20.21
CA THR A 183 -9.16 -10.86 -19.44
C THR A 183 -9.30 -12.31 -18.97
N ASN A 184 -8.34 -13.17 -19.33
CA ASN A 184 -8.24 -14.56 -18.88
C ASN A 184 -7.47 -14.71 -17.56
N VAL A 185 -7.16 -13.60 -16.89
CA VAL A 185 -6.43 -13.54 -15.62
C VAL A 185 -7.16 -12.65 -14.62
N ASN A 186 -6.80 -12.76 -13.34
CA ASN A 186 -7.36 -11.96 -12.26
C ASN A 186 -6.36 -10.93 -11.73
N TYR A 187 -6.88 -9.76 -11.36
CA TYR A 187 -6.11 -8.62 -10.86
C TYR A 187 -6.44 -8.33 -9.40
N LEU A 188 -5.43 -7.94 -8.63
CA LEU A 188 -5.55 -7.53 -7.23
C LEU A 188 -4.81 -6.23 -6.93
N TRP A 189 -5.17 -5.66 -5.79
CA TRP A 189 -4.50 -4.54 -5.13
C TRP A 189 -4.18 -3.34 -6.03
N PRO A 190 -5.09 -2.88 -6.90
CA PRO A 190 -4.74 -1.76 -7.76
C PRO A 190 -4.66 -0.46 -6.95
N SER A 191 -3.67 0.38 -7.27
CA SER A 191 -3.50 1.70 -6.66
C SER A 191 -2.74 2.63 -7.59
N VAL A 192 -2.83 3.94 -7.36
CA VAL A 192 -2.15 4.96 -8.17
C VAL A 192 -1.03 5.58 -7.36
N SER A 193 0.08 5.95 -8.00
CA SER A 193 1.17 6.68 -7.37
C SER A 193 0.67 8.01 -6.77
N PRO A 194 1.35 8.58 -5.76
CA PRO A 194 0.96 9.85 -5.15
C PRO A 194 0.74 11.00 -6.15
N ASP A 195 1.57 11.06 -7.21
CA ASP A 195 1.42 12.05 -8.29
C ASP A 195 0.28 11.74 -9.28
N GLY A 196 -0.29 10.53 -9.25
CA GLY A 196 -1.39 10.08 -10.10
C GLY A 196 -0.97 9.56 -11.47
N LYS A 197 0.34 9.45 -11.75
CA LYS A 197 0.86 9.14 -13.10
C LYS A 197 1.10 7.66 -13.36
N LYS A 198 1.35 6.87 -12.31
CA LYS A 198 1.65 5.45 -12.42
C LYS A 198 0.56 4.60 -11.75
N LEU A 199 0.26 3.45 -12.34
CA LEU A 199 -0.66 2.45 -11.81
C LEU A 199 0.12 1.23 -11.33
N LEU A 200 -0.16 0.80 -10.12
CA LEU A 200 0.36 -0.42 -9.50
C LEU A 200 -0.77 -1.45 -9.42
N TYR A 201 -0.50 -2.70 -9.77
CA TYR A 201 -1.45 -3.82 -9.68
C TYR A 201 -0.71 -5.16 -9.57
N TYR A 202 -1.44 -6.21 -9.16
CA TYR A 202 -0.92 -7.58 -9.11
C TYR A 202 -1.73 -8.49 -10.04
N VAL A 203 -1.05 -9.31 -10.84
CA VAL A 203 -1.68 -10.31 -11.72
C VAL A 203 -1.56 -11.68 -11.06
N MET A 204 -2.70 -12.20 -10.57
CA MET A 204 -2.73 -13.42 -9.74
C MET A 204 -2.15 -14.62 -10.47
N ASP A 205 -2.59 -14.87 -11.70
CA ASP A 205 -2.21 -16.01 -12.51
C ASP A 205 -0.72 -16.02 -12.89
N GLN A 206 -0.05 -14.87 -12.80
CA GLN A 206 1.38 -14.74 -13.05
C GLN A 206 2.21 -14.66 -11.76
N GLY A 207 1.56 -14.50 -10.61
CA GLY A 207 2.21 -14.34 -9.31
C GLY A 207 3.03 -13.05 -9.17
N GLN A 208 2.75 -12.00 -9.96
CA GLN A 208 3.64 -10.84 -10.09
C GLN A 208 2.93 -9.50 -9.92
N ALA A 209 3.63 -8.54 -9.31
CA ALA A 209 3.24 -7.14 -9.31
C ALA A 209 3.77 -6.42 -10.54
N TYR A 210 3.06 -5.38 -10.96
CA TYR A 210 3.38 -4.57 -12.10
C TYR A 210 3.17 -3.09 -11.81
N VAL A 211 4.02 -2.26 -12.40
CA VAL A 211 3.80 -0.82 -12.54
C VAL A 211 3.61 -0.50 -14.02
N SER A 212 2.72 0.43 -14.32
CA SER A 212 2.49 0.95 -15.68
C SER A 212 2.17 2.44 -15.61
N ASN A 213 2.03 3.09 -16.77
CA ASN A 213 1.37 4.39 -16.84
C ASN A 213 -0.08 4.29 -16.32
N SER A 214 -0.66 5.40 -15.88
CA SER A 214 -2.03 5.44 -15.34
C SER A 214 -3.12 4.99 -16.33
N ASP A 215 -2.82 4.99 -17.63
CA ASP A 215 -3.67 4.48 -18.70
C ASP A 215 -3.46 2.99 -19.01
N GLY A 216 -2.50 2.35 -18.34
CA GLY A 216 -2.07 0.94 -18.45
C GLY A 216 -1.02 0.65 -19.50
N THR A 217 -0.49 1.66 -20.20
CA THR A 217 0.62 1.48 -21.14
C THR A 217 1.96 1.28 -20.43
N ASN A 218 2.94 0.71 -21.12
CA ASN A 218 4.30 0.46 -20.62
C ASN A 218 4.34 -0.33 -19.29
N PRO A 219 3.73 -1.53 -19.21
CA PRO A 219 3.81 -2.35 -18.02
C PRO A 219 5.24 -2.85 -17.78
N VAL A 220 5.67 -2.76 -16.53
CA VAL A 220 6.96 -3.22 -16.01
C VAL A 220 6.68 -4.19 -14.88
N SER A 221 7.25 -5.40 -14.95
CA SER A 221 7.15 -6.37 -13.86
C SER A 221 8.07 -5.99 -12.70
N LEU A 222 7.55 -6.06 -11.48
CA LEU A 222 8.31 -5.96 -10.24
C LEU A 222 8.62 -7.35 -9.64
N GLY A 223 8.29 -8.43 -10.36
CA GLY A 223 8.40 -9.80 -9.89
C GLY A 223 7.39 -10.14 -8.80
N ILE A 224 7.69 -11.20 -8.03
CA ILE A 224 6.87 -11.59 -6.88
C ILE A 224 6.98 -10.49 -5.82
N LEU A 225 5.86 -9.81 -5.59
CA LEU A 225 5.72 -8.74 -4.61
C LEU A 225 4.24 -8.65 -4.20
N ARG A 226 3.85 -9.32 -3.11
CA ARG A 226 2.48 -9.35 -2.62
C ARG A 226 2.17 -8.13 -1.76
N ALA A 227 0.88 -7.81 -1.63
CA ALA A 227 0.35 -6.64 -0.93
C ALA A 227 1.11 -5.33 -1.25
N PRO A 228 1.41 -5.02 -2.53
CA PRO A 228 2.33 -3.94 -2.85
C PRO A 228 1.73 -2.57 -2.55
N LYS A 229 2.56 -1.65 -2.08
CA LYS A 229 2.22 -0.27 -1.72
C LYS A 229 3.25 0.69 -2.31
N TRP A 230 2.77 1.85 -2.78
CA TRP A 230 3.64 2.94 -3.18
C TRP A 230 4.48 3.45 -2.01
N MET A 231 5.75 3.71 -2.29
CA MET A 231 6.71 4.38 -1.42
C MET A 231 7.26 5.57 -2.20
N GLY A 232 6.68 6.75 -1.97
CA GLY A 232 6.83 7.87 -2.90
C GLY A 232 6.31 7.54 -4.30
N ASN A 233 6.90 8.16 -5.33
CA ASN A 233 6.48 7.98 -6.73
C ASN A 233 7.34 6.96 -7.50
N ASP A 234 8.49 6.58 -6.94
CA ASP A 234 9.55 5.87 -7.67
C ASP A 234 9.92 4.52 -7.06
N TRP A 235 9.30 4.18 -5.91
CA TRP A 235 9.50 2.91 -5.26
C TRP A 235 8.17 2.27 -4.85
N VAL A 236 8.18 0.94 -4.77
CA VAL A 236 7.09 0.11 -4.28
C VAL A 236 7.64 -0.81 -3.19
N VAL A 237 6.93 -0.92 -2.08
CA VAL A 237 7.22 -1.89 -1.02
C VAL A 237 6.16 -2.98 -1.04
N GLY A 238 6.54 -4.23 -0.78
CA GLY A 238 5.61 -5.34 -0.63
C GLY A 238 6.28 -6.48 0.13
N MET A 239 5.63 -7.64 0.13
CA MET A 239 6.14 -8.84 0.82
C MET A 239 6.42 -9.97 -0.17
N VAL A 240 7.41 -10.78 0.15
CA VAL A 240 7.70 -12.06 -0.52
C VAL A 240 7.47 -13.15 0.50
N ASP A 241 6.27 -13.70 0.48
CA ASP A 241 5.76 -14.66 1.44
C ASP A 241 5.65 -16.07 0.84
N TYR A 242 5.86 -17.06 1.69
CA TYR A 242 5.66 -18.47 1.41
C TYR A 242 4.72 -19.07 2.48
N ASP A 243 3.79 -19.90 2.04
CA ASP A 243 2.85 -20.60 2.91
C ASP A 243 2.84 -22.10 2.57
N ASN A 244 2.36 -22.91 3.52
CA ASN A 244 2.17 -24.35 3.35
C ASN A 244 0.70 -24.74 3.11
N GLY A 245 -0.15 -23.77 2.75
CA GLY A 245 -1.61 -23.92 2.65
C GLY A 245 -2.38 -23.71 3.95
N GLU A 246 -1.72 -23.64 5.11
CA GLU A 246 -2.36 -23.38 6.42
C GLU A 246 -1.87 -22.07 7.04
N VAL A 247 -0.56 -21.86 7.03
CA VAL A 247 0.08 -20.69 7.63
C VAL A 247 1.21 -20.16 6.74
N VAL A 248 1.51 -18.87 6.88
CA VAL A 248 2.73 -18.28 6.32
C VAL A 248 3.92 -18.84 7.10
N THR A 249 4.88 -19.44 6.40
CA THR A 249 6.06 -20.09 6.97
C THR A 249 7.30 -19.20 6.90
N SER A 250 7.36 -18.30 5.92
CA SER A 250 8.36 -17.24 5.83
C SER A 250 7.82 -16.04 5.07
N SER A 251 8.31 -14.85 5.39
CA SER A 251 7.99 -13.64 4.63
C SER A 251 9.01 -12.54 4.89
N GLU A 252 9.44 -11.89 3.82
CA GLU A 252 10.35 -10.74 3.87
C GLU A 252 9.67 -9.50 3.28
N ILE A 253 9.96 -8.31 3.85
CA ILE A 253 9.61 -7.04 3.21
C ILE A 253 10.66 -6.71 2.16
N VAL A 254 10.20 -6.38 0.96
CA VAL A 254 11.05 -6.05 -0.18
C VAL A 254 10.63 -4.71 -0.77
N GLY A 255 11.62 -3.85 -1.04
CA GLY A 255 11.44 -2.63 -1.81
C GLY A 255 11.95 -2.82 -3.24
N VAL A 256 11.20 -2.31 -4.22
CA VAL A 256 11.52 -2.41 -5.65
C VAL A 256 11.33 -1.03 -6.30
N ALA A 257 12.28 -0.61 -7.13
CA ALA A 257 12.11 0.60 -7.94
C ALA A 257 10.92 0.41 -8.89
N ALA A 258 10.15 1.47 -9.12
CA ALA A 258 8.94 1.43 -9.92
C ALA A 258 9.19 1.09 -11.40
N ASP A 259 10.45 1.21 -11.84
CA ASP A 259 10.94 0.80 -13.17
C ASP A 259 11.51 -0.63 -13.19
N GLY A 260 11.43 -1.37 -12.09
CA GLY A 260 11.88 -2.75 -11.95
C GLY A 260 13.40 -2.94 -11.88
N THR A 261 14.21 -1.88 -11.91
CA THR A 261 15.68 -1.97 -12.05
C THR A 261 16.40 -2.32 -10.75
N GLN A 262 15.81 -2.01 -9.60
CA GLN A 262 16.44 -2.19 -8.29
C GLN A 262 15.50 -2.92 -7.34
N ARG A 263 16.04 -3.88 -6.59
CA ARG A 263 15.31 -4.71 -5.63
C ARG A 263 16.16 -4.89 -4.38
N THR A 264 15.61 -4.56 -3.22
CA THR A 264 16.28 -4.67 -1.92
C THR A 264 15.39 -5.42 -0.93
N VAL A 265 15.93 -6.48 -0.32
CA VAL A 265 15.32 -7.14 0.84
C VAL A 265 15.58 -6.28 2.07
N LEU A 266 14.52 -5.94 2.82
CA LEU A 266 14.56 -4.94 3.90
C LEU A 266 14.45 -5.54 5.30
N THR A 267 14.04 -6.81 5.41
CA THR A 267 13.95 -7.55 6.66
C THR A 267 14.73 -8.85 6.54
N ASP A 268 15.31 -9.30 7.66
CA ASP A 268 15.91 -10.64 7.76
C ASP A 268 14.86 -11.70 8.10
N ASP A 269 15.31 -12.94 8.29
CA ASP A 269 14.50 -14.10 8.60
C ASP A 269 14.16 -14.27 10.10
N SER A 270 14.52 -13.30 10.95
CA SER A 270 14.24 -13.36 12.40
C SER A 270 12.76 -13.19 12.72
N VAL A 271 11.97 -12.66 11.79
CA VAL A 271 10.51 -12.48 11.89
C VAL A 271 9.83 -12.78 10.56
N ILE A 272 8.56 -13.21 10.60
CA ILE A 272 7.71 -13.30 9.40
C ILE A 272 7.09 -11.93 9.19
N ALA A 273 7.69 -11.11 8.32
CA ALA A 273 7.29 -9.72 8.11
C ALA A 273 6.21 -9.58 7.02
N LEU A 274 5.10 -8.92 7.34
CA LEU A 274 3.85 -8.94 6.56
C LEU A 274 3.25 -7.55 6.40
N TYR A 275 2.48 -7.39 5.31
CA TYR A 275 1.60 -6.25 5.05
C TYR A 275 2.27 -4.86 5.25
N PRO A 276 3.32 -4.53 4.48
CA PRO A 276 3.99 -3.26 4.64
C PRO A 276 3.13 -2.07 4.19
N SER A 277 3.44 -0.89 4.70
CA SER A 277 2.93 0.41 4.26
C SER A 277 4.02 1.47 4.38
N ALA A 278 4.09 2.43 3.47
CA ALA A 278 5.14 3.45 3.45
C ALA A 278 4.59 4.88 3.48
N SER A 279 5.43 5.82 3.91
CA SER A 279 5.16 7.26 3.82
C SER A 279 5.41 7.78 2.39
N ALA A 280 4.79 8.91 2.04
CA ALA A 280 4.87 9.48 0.69
C ALA A 280 6.23 10.13 0.38
N ASP A 281 7.01 10.48 1.40
CA ASP A 281 8.38 10.98 1.29
C ASP A 281 9.43 9.86 1.14
N ALA A 282 9.00 8.60 1.11
CA ALA A 282 9.86 7.42 1.02
C ALA A 282 10.92 7.33 2.15
N SER A 283 10.61 7.85 3.35
CA SER A 283 11.52 7.80 4.51
C SER A 283 11.17 6.75 5.56
N LYS A 284 9.92 6.25 5.57
CA LYS A 284 9.44 5.30 6.56
C LYS A 284 8.61 4.19 5.95
N ILE A 285 8.80 2.98 6.48
CA ILE A 285 7.97 1.81 6.24
C ILE A 285 7.47 1.31 7.59
N VAL A 286 6.22 0.86 7.67
CA VAL A 286 5.71 0.03 8.76
C VAL A 286 5.32 -1.32 8.22
N TYR A 287 5.40 -2.35 9.06
CA TYR A 287 4.92 -3.68 8.75
C TYR A 287 4.48 -4.37 10.05
N THR A 288 3.74 -5.47 9.92
CA THR A 288 3.38 -6.32 11.05
C THR A 288 4.03 -7.70 10.94
N THR A 289 4.06 -8.45 12.02
CA THR A 289 4.51 -9.84 12.03
C THR A 289 3.33 -10.79 12.15
N ASN A 290 3.54 -12.08 11.89
CA ASN A 290 2.53 -13.11 12.07
C ASN A 290 2.02 -13.22 13.53
N ASP A 291 2.82 -12.82 14.52
CA ASP A 291 2.45 -12.72 15.93
C ASP A 291 1.89 -11.34 16.33
N GLY A 292 1.58 -10.48 15.35
CA GLY A 292 0.84 -9.24 15.56
C GLY A 292 1.65 -8.04 16.07
N LYS A 293 2.99 -8.15 16.16
CA LYS A 293 3.84 -7.00 16.47
C LYS A 293 3.87 -6.04 15.29
N VAL A 294 4.12 -4.76 15.56
CA VAL A 294 4.26 -3.73 14.52
C VAL A 294 5.65 -3.12 14.62
N PHE A 295 6.29 -2.95 13.48
CA PHE A 295 7.62 -2.36 13.36
C PHE A 295 7.55 -1.07 12.54
N LEU A 296 8.42 -0.12 12.90
CA LEU A 296 8.71 1.08 12.15
C LEU A 296 10.16 0.98 11.65
N MET A 297 10.32 1.00 10.34
CA MET A 297 11.59 1.06 9.65
C MET A 297 11.82 2.45 9.10
N LYS A 298 12.98 3.03 9.39
CA LYS A 298 13.48 4.26 8.75
C LYS A 298 14.44 3.87 7.64
N ILE A 299 14.31 4.52 6.50
CA ILE A 299 15.10 4.21 5.30
C ILE A 299 15.61 5.48 4.63
N GLU A 300 16.66 5.31 3.82
CA GLU A 300 17.15 6.27 2.86
C GLU A 300 16.99 5.67 1.47
N THR A 301 16.48 6.45 0.50
CA THR A 301 16.39 6.04 -0.89
C THR A 301 17.35 6.86 -1.74
N ASN A 302 18.04 6.21 -2.67
CA ASN A 302 18.80 6.93 -3.69
C ASN A 302 17.78 7.52 -4.69
N LYS A 303 17.90 8.83 -4.94
CA LYS A 303 17.13 9.53 -5.98
C LYS A 303 17.80 9.36 -7.34
#